data_AF-A0A4T0W2Q5-F1
#
_entry.id   AF-A0A4T0W2Q5-F1
#
_cell.length_a   1.000
_cell.length_b   1.000
_cell.length_c   1.000
_cell.angle_alpha   90.00
_cell.angle_beta   90.00
_cell.angle_gamma   90.00
#
_symmetry.space_group_name_H-M   'P 1'
#
loop_
_entity.id
_entity.type
_entity.pdbx_description
1 polymer ?
#
loop_
_entity_poly.entity_id
_entity_poly.type
_entity_poly.pdbx_seq_one_letter_code
_entity_poly.pdbx_strand_id
1 'polypeptide(L)'
;MTVIDYYERVTTVCTLDNTPLLIPLAAGFIVGYLQYAYAIRLTLREGKGPMPFWMHSFYLAHDSTWSYLLGRAASQYGEHWFLRGTSTGLFIWSALELWCIHRAVTKEREASFASVLGKQPSFSSALTYAVGLQLAMYSVVLLGIELMGHGCMIQWFCLTNVLIVLGPTHHYLRAGSRQGLSLGLCIVNIVGTIWTFAPFSSAVVILPEIFDTPTYYTIGGFLTLYSVWCFYIVWQYPTPPGFENHTQPSFDRSRSRGQPYLAPMPPIPSQPLPRVITYYQTHHTPDGKPISILPLLTQPGISVTHVILAAIHINDDCDDLTLNDHAPDDPRFLTLWAELRVLQASGIKVLGMLGGAARGSYERLDGDEAKFEEYYVPLRDMLRTHGLDGIDLDVEEAMSLGGVIRLIDRIRQDFGKDFIITLAPVAAALLNPDSNLSGFDYEALEVMRGREIAWYNAQFYCGWGDCSSPVMYEMILAKGWSPEKVVMGLVTNPENGGGWVPWEMLGAVLLTLRGRYARFGGVMGWEYFNSLPSGREKPWEWAKWMTKMLRADHTHHSPGPVQGTAPVDTSNPVAKEVKKHLVDEVDPDGPNSKDAPLPASFDYYSDTNWDDDD
;
A
#
# COMPACT_ATOMS: atom_id res chain seq x y z
N MET A 1 19.31 45.14 11.45
CA MET A 1 18.01 44.89 10.80
C MET A 1 17.00 45.79 11.46
N THR A 2 16.36 46.68 10.72
CA THR A 2 15.21 47.46 11.20
C THR A 2 14.11 46.49 11.62
N VAL A 3 13.69 46.56 12.89
CA VAL A 3 12.56 45.76 13.39
C VAL A 3 11.31 46.26 12.66
N ILE A 4 10.67 45.38 11.89
CA ILE A 4 9.43 45.70 11.17
C ILE A 4 8.29 45.59 12.19
N ASP A 5 7.57 46.68 12.45
CA ASP A 5 6.26 46.61 13.09
C ASP A 5 5.23 46.20 12.03
N TYR A 6 4.78 44.95 12.11
CA TYR A 6 3.86 44.39 11.13
C TYR A 6 2.49 45.07 11.14
N TYR A 7 1.97 45.50 12.29
CA TYR A 7 0.64 46.14 12.35
C TYR A 7 0.69 47.56 11.83
N GLU A 8 1.73 48.33 12.16
CA GLU A 8 1.95 49.65 11.57
C GLU A 8 2.11 49.55 10.04
N ARG A 9 2.90 48.58 9.56
CA ARG A 9 3.06 48.33 8.12
C ARG A 9 1.73 48.03 7.45
N VAL A 10 0.95 47.10 8.00
CA VAL A 10 -0.36 46.71 7.46
C VAL A 10 -1.31 47.91 7.39
N THR A 11 -1.41 48.70 8.47
CA THR A 11 -2.31 49.86 8.51
C THR A 11 -1.88 51.00 7.58
N THR A 12 -0.58 51.11 7.30
CA THR A 12 -0.05 52.10 6.35
C THR A 12 -0.32 51.69 4.90
N VAL A 13 -0.19 50.41 4.57
CA VAL A 13 -0.28 49.92 3.17
C VAL A 13 -1.73 49.57 2.78
N CYS A 14 -2.53 49.03 3.70
CA CYS A 14 -3.91 48.60 3.45
C CYS A 14 -4.92 49.77 3.50
N THR A 15 -4.80 50.74 2.60
CA THR A 15 -5.76 51.84 2.45
C THR A 15 -6.82 51.53 1.38
N LEU A 16 -7.99 52.15 1.47
CA LEU A 16 -9.08 51.97 0.50
C LEU A 16 -8.73 52.52 -0.90
N ASP A 17 -7.73 53.40 -0.99
CA ASP A 17 -7.27 53.97 -2.26
C ASP A 17 -6.20 53.09 -2.94
N ASN A 18 -5.69 52.07 -2.25
CA ASN A 18 -4.70 51.14 -2.78
C ASN A 18 -5.37 50.03 -3.61
N THR A 19 -5.94 50.38 -4.76
CA THR A 19 -6.62 49.44 -5.67
C THR A 19 -5.74 48.22 -6.06
N PRO A 20 -4.43 48.38 -6.33
CA PRO A 20 -3.54 47.25 -6.62
C PRO A 20 -3.45 46.22 -5.48
N LEU A 21 -3.69 46.61 -4.23
CA LEU A 21 -3.74 45.71 -3.09
C LEU A 21 -5.15 45.16 -2.84
N LEU A 22 -6.21 45.96 -3.02
CA LEU A 22 -7.57 45.53 -2.73
C LEU A 22 -8.02 44.35 -3.59
N ILE A 23 -7.63 44.33 -4.87
CA ILE A 23 -7.94 43.22 -5.79
C ILE A 23 -7.35 41.89 -5.31
N PRO A 24 -6.03 41.77 -5.08
CA PRO A 24 -5.44 40.51 -4.65
C PRO A 24 -5.94 40.07 -3.27
N LEU A 25 -6.24 41.03 -2.39
CA LEU A 25 -6.75 40.79 -1.05
C LEU A 25 -8.18 40.23 -1.10
N ALA A 26 -9.09 40.84 -1.88
CA ALA A 26 -10.45 40.34 -2.09
C ALA A 26 -10.46 38.95 -2.75
N ALA A 27 -9.63 38.74 -3.78
CA ALA A 27 -9.50 37.46 -4.43
C ALA A 27 -8.97 36.36 -3.48
N GLY A 28 -8.02 36.68 -2.60
CA GLY A 28 -7.54 35.76 -1.57
C GLY A 28 -8.66 35.27 -0.63
N PHE A 29 -9.51 36.19 -0.14
CA PHE A 29 -10.67 35.82 0.67
C PHE A 29 -11.67 34.96 -0.11
N ILE A 30 -11.99 35.33 -1.35
CA ILE A 30 -12.92 34.56 -2.21
C ILE A 30 -12.42 33.14 -2.43
N VAL A 31 -11.13 32.97 -2.75
CA VAL A 31 -10.51 31.65 -2.94
C VAL A 31 -10.68 30.81 -1.67
N GLY A 32 -10.35 31.36 -0.51
CA GLY A 32 -10.52 30.66 0.75
C GLY A 32 -11.98 30.22 0.97
N TYR A 33 -12.94 31.11 0.72
CA TYR A 33 -14.36 30.81 0.92
C TYR A 33 -14.81 29.69 -0.02
N LEU A 34 -14.33 29.68 -1.26
CA LEU A 34 -14.59 28.61 -2.21
C LEU A 34 -14.01 27.28 -1.75
N GLN A 35 -12.80 27.26 -1.17
CA GLN A 35 -12.19 26.03 -0.65
C GLN A 35 -13.07 25.36 0.41
N TYR A 36 -13.52 26.13 1.40
CA TYR A 36 -14.42 25.63 2.44
C TYR A 36 -15.83 25.33 1.92
N ALA A 37 -16.36 26.12 0.99
CA ALA A 37 -17.65 25.84 0.36
C ALA A 37 -17.66 24.49 -0.38
N TYR A 38 -16.59 24.18 -1.12
CA TYR A 38 -16.43 22.86 -1.76
C TYR A 38 -16.32 21.75 -0.73
N ALA A 39 -15.51 21.93 0.32
CA ALA A 39 -15.36 20.93 1.37
C ALA A 39 -16.70 20.65 2.07
N ILE A 40 -17.41 21.68 2.53
CA ILE A 40 -18.72 21.56 3.18
C ILE A 40 -19.75 20.91 2.24
N ARG A 41 -19.78 21.31 0.97
CA ARG A 41 -20.72 20.76 -0.03
C ARG A 41 -20.48 19.27 -0.27
N LEU A 42 -19.23 18.83 -0.42
CA LEU A 42 -18.87 17.42 -0.56
C LEU A 42 -19.27 16.63 0.68
N THR A 43 -18.92 17.16 1.85
CA THR A 43 -19.28 16.57 3.13
C THR A 43 -20.80 16.40 3.26
N LEU A 44 -21.60 17.42 2.94
CA LEU A 44 -23.08 17.32 2.90
C LEU A 44 -23.59 16.30 1.88
N ARG A 45 -22.99 16.23 0.69
CA ARG A 45 -23.45 15.37 -0.41
C ARG A 45 -23.10 13.90 -0.20
N GLU A 46 -21.91 13.62 0.34
CA GLU A 46 -21.29 12.29 0.28
C GLU A 46 -20.90 11.73 1.65
N GLY A 47 -21.09 12.51 2.73
CA GLY A 47 -20.69 12.12 4.08
C GLY A 47 -19.17 12.02 4.27
N LYS A 48 -18.39 12.51 3.31
CA LYS A 48 -16.93 12.56 3.32
C LYS A 48 -16.45 13.89 2.73
N GLY A 49 -15.48 14.51 3.40
CA GLY A 49 -14.86 15.75 2.97
C GLY A 49 -13.43 15.52 2.48
N PRO A 50 -12.91 16.41 1.62
CA PRO A 50 -11.56 16.29 1.07
C PRO A 50 -10.45 16.64 2.07
N MET A 51 -10.79 17.26 3.20
CA MET A 51 -9.83 17.71 4.21
C MET A 51 -9.80 16.75 5.41
N PRO A 52 -8.63 16.28 5.85
CA PRO A 52 -8.49 15.48 7.07
C PRO A 52 -8.83 16.29 8.33
N PHE A 53 -9.24 15.59 9.40
CA PHE A 53 -9.68 16.21 10.65
C PHE A 53 -8.68 17.19 11.26
N TRP A 54 -7.38 16.86 11.24
CA TRP A 54 -6.35 17.70 11.82
C TRP A 54 -6.29 19.09 11.18
N MET A 55 -6.66 19.22 9.89
CA MET A 55 -6.69 20.52 9.22
C MET A 55 -7.79 21.42 9.78
N HIS A 56 -8.99 20.88 9.99
CA HIS A 56 -10.07 21.65 10.63
C HIS A 56 -9.69 22.10 12.04
N SER A 57 -8.99 21.25 12.80
CA SER A 57 -8.51 21.58 14.13
C SER A 57 -7.42 22.66 14.11
N PHE A 58 -6.48 22.56 13.17
CA PHE A 58 -5.42 23.54 12.96
C PHE A 58 -5.98 24.90 12.54
N TYR A 59 -6.86 24.94 11.54
CA TYR A 59 -7.44 26.20 11.09
C TYR A 59 -8.30 26.85 12.17
N LEU A 60 -9.04 26.07 12.98
CA LEU A 60 -9.80 26.64 14.08
C LEU A 60 -8.89 27.31 15.10
N ALA A 61 -7.77 26.67 15.44
CA ALA A 61 -6.78 27.28 16.32
C ALA A 61 -6.19 28.57 15.71
N HIS A 62 -5.86 28.53 14.42
CA HIS A 62 -5.29 29.65 13.69
C HIS A 62 -6.26 30.84 13.59
N ASP A 63 -7.44 30.63 13.03
CA ASP A 63 -8.39 31.68 12.67
C ASP A 63 -8.98 32.35 13.91
N SER A 64 -9.29 31.57 14.96
CA SER A 64 -9.80 32.15 16.20
C SER A 64 -8.73 32.95 16.95
N THR A 65 -7.47 32.49 16.93
CA THR A 65 -6.34 33.22 17.51
C THR A 65 -6.11 34.53 16.78
N TRP A 66 -6.03 34.50 15.44
CA TRP A 66 -5.85 35.72 14.65
C TRP A 66 -7.07 36.63 14.67
N SER A 67 -8.29 36.09 14.73
CA SER A 67 -9.50 36.89 14.96
C SER A 67 -9.38 37.74 16.23
N TYR A 68 -8.93 37.14 17.34
CA TYR A 68 -8.72 37.85 18.59
C TYR A 68 -7.58 38.87 18.52
N LEU A 69 -6.41 38.47 18.01
CA LEU A 69 -5.23 39.34 17.91
C LEU A 69 -5.47 40.54 17.01
N LEU A 70 -6.07 40.33 15.83
CA LEU A 70 -6.43 41.40 14.90
C LEU A 70 -7.53 42.29 15.45
N GLY A 71 -8.49 41.73 16.19
CA GLY A 71 -9.55 42.52 16.84
C GLY A 71 -9.00 43.46 17.90
N ARG A 72 -7.97 43.04 18.65
CA ARG A 72 -7.24 43.88 19.60
C ARG A 72 -6.38 44.92 18.90
N ALA A 73 -5.64 44.51 17.87
CA ALA A 73 -4.81 45.42 17.08
C ALA A 73 -5.68 46.49 16.41
N ALA A 74 -6.85 46.14 15.85
CA ALA A 74 -7.77 47.10 15.28
C ALA A 74 -8.12 48.24 16.25
N SER A 75 -8.43 47.94 17.51
CA SER A 75 -8.73 48.95 18.52
C SER A 75 -7.52 49.80 18.94
N GLN A 76 -6.30 49.25 18.84
CA GLN A 76 -5.07 50.02 19.08
C GLN A 76 -4.73 50.96 17.91
N TYR A 77 -5.10 50.57 16.69
CA TYR A 77 -4.83 51.30 15.45
C TYR A 77 -6.10 52.01 14.91
N GLY A 78 -6.89 52.61 15.80
CA GLY A 78 -8.00 53.50 15.41
C GLY A 78 -9.15 52.82 14.66
N GLU A 79 -9.45 51.56 14.97
CA GLU A 79 -10.45 50.73 14.30
C GLU A 79 -10.18 50.55 12.80
N HIS A 80 -8.90 50.40 12.43
CA HIS A 80 -8.47 50.23 11.04
C HIS A 80 -9.28 49.13 10.31
N TRP A 81 -9.91 49.52 9.20
CA TRP A 81 -10.92 48.70 8.50
C TRP A 81 -10.40 47.31 8.12
N PHE A 82 -9.14 47.19 7.68
CA PHE A 82 -8.59 45.90 7.26
C PHE A 82 -8.37 44.96 8.45
N LEU A 83 -7.90 45.48 9.60
CA LEU A 83 -7.69 44.67 10.80
C LEU A 83 -9.03 44.22 11.38
N ARG A 84 -10.00 45.15 11.50
CA ARG A 84 -11.34 44.85 11.99
C ARG A 84 -12.11 43.92 11.06
N GLY A 85 -12.04 44.18 9.75
CA GLY A 85 -12.68 43.37 8.71
C GLY A 85 -12.12 41.96 8.65
N THR A 86 -10.79 41.80 8.67
CA THR A 86 -10.14 40.49 8.71
C THR A 86 -10.47 39.75 10.01
N SER A 87 -10.43 40.43 11.16
CA SER A 87 -10.85 39.84 12.45
C SER A 87 -12.28 39.29 12.38
N THR A 88 -13.22 40.06 11.83
CA THR A 88 -14.62 39.63 11.67
C THR A 88 -14.76 38.48 10.67
N GLY A 89 -14.02 38.51 9.57
CA GLY A 89 -13.99 37.43 8.58
C GLY A 89 -13.51 36.10 9.18
N LEU A 90 -12.41 36.13 9.93
CA LEU A 90 -11.85 34.95 10.61
C LEU A 90 -12.74 34.44 11.74
N PHE A 91 -13.47 35.32 12.44
CA PHE A 91 -14.48 34.91 13.41
C PHE A 91 -15.62 34.11 12.76
N ILE A 92 -16.12 34.57 11.61
CA ILE A 92 -17.13 33.85 10.82
C ILE A 92 -16.56 32.51 10.35
N TRP A 93 -15.29 32.49 9.93
CA TRP A 93 -14.60 31.26 9.53
C TRP A 93 -14.53 30.23 10.64
N SER A 94 -14.14 30.67 11.84
CA SER A 94 -14.05 29.83 13.04
C SER A 94 -15.38 29.13 13.35
N ALA A 95 -16.52 29.77 13.05
CA ALA A 95 -17.84 29.15 13.21
C ALA A 95 -18.08 28.01 12.20
N LEU A 96 -17.64 28.15 10.94
CA LEU A 96 -17.69 27.07 9.94
C LEU A 96 -16.80 25.89 10.34
N GLU A 97 -15.66 26.17 10.96
CA GLU A 97 -14.71 25.13 11.38
C GLU A 97 -15.18 24.38 12.60
N LEU A 98 -15.77 25.09 13.57
CA LEU A 98 -16.52 24.47 14.66
C LEU A 98 -17.64 23.56 14.14
N TRP A 99 -18.35 23.98 13.09
CA TRP A 99 -19.36 23.15 12.45
C TRP A 99 -18.75 21.90 11.80
N CYS A 100 -17.63 22.02 11.07
CA CYS A 100 -16.92 20.89 10.47
C CYS A 100 -16.43 19.90 11.54
N ILE A 101 -15.82 20.39 12.63
CA ILE A 101 -15.36 19.57 13.76
C ILE A 101 -16.53 18.87 14.45
N HIS A 102 -17.62 19.60 14.73
CA HIS A 102 -18.83 19.03 15.32
C HIS A 102 -19.36 17.88 14.45
N ARG A 103 -19.41 18.09 13.14
CA ARG A 103 -19.88 17.09 12.19
C ARG A 103 -18.93 15.89 12.06
N ALA A 104 -17.63 16.12 12.05
CA ALA A 104 -16.61 15.07 12.10
C ALA A 104 -16.83 14.14 13.31
N VAL A 105 -17.04 14.71 14.50
CA VAL A 105 -17.23 13.96 15.75
C VAL A 105 -18.63 13.32 15.84
N THR A 106 -19.68 13.91 15.25
CA THR A 106 -21.06 13.41 15.40
C THR A 106 -21.54 12.50 14.28
N LYS A 107 -21.18 12.78 13.02
CA LYS A 107 -21.72 12.12 11.83
C LYS A 107 -20.66 11.39 11.02
N GLU A 108 -19.42 11.85 11.05
CA GLU A 108 -18.37 11.43 10.11
C GLU A 108 -17.16 10.82 10.83
N ARG A 109 -17.44 10.17 11.97
CA ARG A 109 -16.39 9.62 12.84
C ARG A 109 -15.50 8.64 12.11
N GLU A 110 -16.11 7.76 11.33
CA GLU A 110 -15.39 6.79 10.51
C GLU A 110 -14.47 7.49 9.51
N ALA A 111 -15.00 8.44 8.74
CA ALA A 111 -14.22 9.15 7.73
C ALA A 111 -13.09 10.00 8.34
N SER A 112 -13.33 10.59 9.52
CA SER A 112 -12.45 11.59 10.13
C SER A 112 -11.40 11.00 11.07
N PHE A 113 -11.70 9.90 11.75
CA PHE A 113 -10.85 9.34 12.80
C PHE A 113 -10.42 7.90 12.57
N ALA A 114 -10.94 7.17 11.58
CA ALA A 114 -10.61 5.74 11.44
C ALA A 114 -9.10 5.49 11.22
N SER A 115 -8.39 6.45 10.61
CA SER A 115 -6.94 6.34 10.42
C SER A 115 -6.13 6.46 11.71
N VAL A 116 -6.71 6.96 12.80
CA VAL A 116 -6.01 7.21 14.08
C VAL A 116 -6.60 6.42 15.24
N LEU A 117 -7.93 6.30 15.29
CA LEU A 117 -8.66 5.63 16.37
C LEU A 117 -9.19 4.24 15.98
N GLY A 118 -8.89 3.78 14.76
CA GLY A 118 -9.39 2.51 14.23
C GLY A 118 -10.84 2.57 13.75
N LYS A 119 -11.35 1.45 13.21
CA LYS A 119 -12.69 1.36 12.63
C LYS A 119 -13.78 1.52 13.72
N GLN A 120 -14.85 2.21 13.36
CA GLN A 120 -15.99 2.59 14.20
C GLN A 120 -15.61 3.30 15.50
N PRO A 121 -14.94 4.46 15.44
CA PRO A 121 -14.58 5.19 16.64
C PRO A 121 -15.84 5.62 17.41
N SER A 122 -15.84 5.35 18.72
CA SER A 122 -16.91 5.78 19.61
C SER A 122 -16.93 7.31 19.72
N PHE A 123 -18.10 7.89 20.00
CA PHE A 123 -18.23 9.34 20.21
C PHE A 123 -17.27 9.86 21.29
N SER A 124 -17.14 9.13 22.40
CA SER A 124 -16.22 9.50 23.49
C SER A 124 -14.77 9.53 23.03
N SER A 125 -14.30 8.48 22.34
CA SER A 125 -12.92 8.43 21.83
C SER A 125 -12.62 9.52 20.80
N ALA A 126 -13.55 9.77 19.87
CA ALA A 126 -13.43 10.82 18.87
C ALA A 126 -13.41 12.21 19.52
N LEU A 127 -14.25 12.44 20.52
CA LEU A 127 -14.30 13.71 21.26
C LEU A 127 -13.02 13.93 22.08
N THR A 128 -12.53 12.92 22.80
CA THR A 128 -11.28 13.01 23.57
C THR A 128 -10.10 13.33 22.65
N TYR A 129 -10.00 12.63 21.52
CA TYR A 129 -8.96 12.90 20.52
C TYR A 129 -9.11 14.30 19.93
N ALA A 130 -10.33 14.72 19.57
CA ALA A 130 -10.60 16.05 19.02
C ALA A 130 -10.19 17.16 20.00
N VAL A 131 -10.53 17.03 21.27
CA VAL A 131 -10.16 18.01 22.32
C VAL A 131 -8.64 18.02 22.52
N GLY A 132 -8.00 16.85 22.63
CA GLY A 132 -6.55 16.74 22.78
C GLY A 132 -5.79 17.35 21.60
N LEU A 133 -6.23 17.04 20.37
CA LEU A 133 -5.65 17.62 19.15
C LEU A 133 -5.88 19.12 19.08
N GLN A 134 -7.05 19.61 19.48
CA GLN A 134 -7.34 21.04 19.47
C GLN A 134 -6.40 21.82 20.39
N LEU A 135 -6.15 21.32 21.60
CA LEU A 135 -5.19 21.92 22.52
C LEU A 135 -3.77 21.91 21.94
N ALA A 136 -3.36 20.79 21.31
CA ALA A 136 -2.07 20.71 20.64
C ALA A 136 -1.95 21.72 19.49
N MET A 137 -3.00 21.92 18.69
CA MET A 137 -3.01 22.87 17.58
C MET A 137 -2.92 24.33 18.05
N TYR A 138 -3.60 24.70 19.16
CA TYR A 138 -3.39 26.02 19.77
C TYR A 138 -1.95 26.21 20.24
N SER A 139 -1.33 25.18 20.83
CA SER A 139 0.09 25.25 21.22
C SER A 139 0.99 25.48 20.02
N VAL A 140 0.74 24.82 18.88
CA VAL A 140 1.51 25.03 17.64
C VAL A 140 1.35 26.45 17.12
N VAL A 141 0.13 26.98 17.07
CA VAL A 141 -0.15 28.34 16.57
C VAL A 141 0.49 29.39 17.48
N LEU A 142 0.29 29.30 18.79
CA LEU A 142 0.84 30.26 19.75
C LEU A 142 2.37 30.22 19.77
N LEU A 143 2.97 29.02 19.76
CA LEU A 143 4.42 28.88 19.68
C LEU A 143 4.97 29.45 18.37
N GLY A 144 4.33 29.18 17.24
CA GLY A 144 4.78 29.73 15.96
C GLY A 144 4.67 31.26 15.90
N ILE A 145 3.64 31.88 16.51
CA ILE A 145 3.52 33.34 16.62
C ILE A 145 4.68 33.89 17.46
N GLU A 146 5.03 33.25 18.57
CA GLU A 146 6.15 33.64 19.41
C GLU A 146 7.48 33.56 18.63
N LEU A 147 7.68 32.51 17.85
CA LEU A 147 8.91 32.31 17.05
C LEU A 147 9.01 33.26 15.85
N MET A 148 7.89 33.57 15.19
CA MET A 148 7.86 34.40 13.98
C MET A 148 7.74 35.91 14.27
N GLY A 149 7.39 36.27 15.51
CA GLY A 149 7.28 37.64 15.99
C GLY A 149 5.86 38.19 15.96
N HIS A 150 5.61 39.16 16.84
CA HIS A 150 4.29 39.75 17.05
C HIS A 150 3.76 40.45 15.80
N GLY A 151 2.59 40.02 15.30
CA GLY A 151 1.93 40.63 14.12
C GLY A 151 2.26 39.98 12.77
N CYS A 152 2.96 38.84 12.75
CA CYS A 152 3.31 38.06 11.55
C CYS A 152 2.13 37.44 10.76
N MET A 153 0.96 38.10 10.70
CA MET A 153 -0.28 37.53 10.14
C MET A 153 -0.13 37.17 8.66
N ILE A 154 0.56 37.98 7.87
CA ILE A 154 0.72 37.73 6.43
C ILE A 154 1.51 36.44 6.19
N GLN A 155 2.53 36.18 6.99
CA GLN A 155 3.31 34.94 6.93
C GLN A 155 2.46 33.72 7.28
N TRP A 156 1.61 33.84 8.31
CA TRP A 156 0.66 32.79 8.67
C TRP A 156 -0.38 32.53 7.59
N PHE A 157 -0.92 33.57 6.94
CA PHE A 157 -1.84 33.42 5.81
C PHE A 157 -1.17 32.75 4.61
N CYS A 158 0.12 33.01 4.38
CA CYS A 158 0.88 32.27 3.39
C CYS A 158 1.02 30.79 3.78
N LEU A 159 1.34 30.51 5.05
CA LEU A 159 1.49 29.14 5.55
C LEU A 159 0.19 28.33 5.45
N THR A 160 -0.96 28.93 5.78
CA THR A 160 -2.27 28.27 5.66
C THR A 160 -2.60 27.90 4.21
N ASN A 161 -2.24 28.76 3.25
CA ASN A 161 -2.37 28.48 1.81
C ASN A 161 -1.42 27.39 1.32
N VAL A 162 -0.25 27.21 1.95
CA VAL A 162 0.61 26.03 1.69
C VAL A 162 -0.05 24.76 2.22
N LEU A 163 -0.56 24.80 3.45
CA LEU A 163 -1.17 23.64 4.11
C LEU A 163 -2.44 23.14 3.42
N ILE A 164 -3.23 24.03 2.80
CA ILE A 164 -4.44 23.61 2.08
C ILE A 164 -4.13 22.85 0.78
N VAL A 165 -2.94 23.06 0.22
CA VAL A 165 -2.43 22.33 -0.95
C VAL A 165 -1.84 20.99 -0.52
N LEU A 166 -0.98 20.99 0.50
CA LEU A 166 -0.23 19.80 0.90
C LEU A 166 -1.05 18.84 1.79
N GLY A 167 -1.82 19.38 2.72
CA GLY A 167 -2.52 18.63 3.76
C GLY A 167 -3.50 17.57 3.23
N PRO A 168 -4.34 17.87 2.23
CA PRO A 168 -5.26 16.90 1.64
C PRO A 168 -4.57 15.78 0.84
N THR A 169 -3.29 15.90 0.50
CA THR A 169 -2.65 15.02 -0.49
C THR A 169 -2.66 13.55 -0.09
N HIS A 170 -2.40 13.25 1.18
CA HIS A 170 -2.50 11.87 1.68
C HIS A 170 -3.92 11.31 1.52
N HIS A 171 -4.93 12.16 1.64
CA HIS A 171 -6.32 11.77 1.40
C HIS A 171 -6.58 11.56 -0.09
N TYR A 172 -6.06 12.45 -0.95
CA TYR A 172 -6.19 12.33 -2.41
C TYR A 172 -5.61 10.99 -2.89
N LEU A 173 -4.37 10.67 -2.50
CA LEU A 173 -3.68 9.45 -2.91
C LEU A 173 -4.35 8.16 -2.42
N ARG A 174 -5.09 8.21 -1.30
CA ARG A 174 -5.78 7.05 -0.70
C ARG A 174 -7.21 6.85 -1.19
N ALA A 175 -7.82 7.83 -1.84
CA ALA A 175 -9.26 7.82 -2.10
C ALA A 175 -9.69 6.73 -3.11
N GLY A 176 -8.83 6.39 -4.09
CA GLY A 176 -9.08 5.35 -5.11
C GLY A 176 -10.28 5.61 -6.04
N SER A 177 -11.05 6.69 -5.80
CA SER A 177 -12.23 7.14 -6.53
C SER A 177 -12.42 8.63 -6.29
N ARG A 178 -13.27 9.32 -7.06
CA ARG A 178 -13.59 10.74 -6.80
C ARG A 178 -14.58 10.96 -5.63
N GLN A 179 -14.95 9.91 -4.88
CA GLN A 179 -15.85 10.07 -3.73
C GLN A 179 -15.14 10.80 -2.59
N GLY A 180 -15.73 11.88 -2.09
CA GLY A 180 -15.13 12.79 -1.10
C GLY A 180 -14.11 13.77 -1.69
N LEU A 181 -13.89 13.76 -3.02
CA LEU A 181 -12.95 14.63 -3.72
C LEU A 181 -13.65 15.54 -4.73
N SER A 182 -13.03 16.67 -5.06
CA SER A 182 -13.58 17.62 -6.05
C SER A 182 -12.51 18.21 -6.93
N LEU A 183 -12.67 18.02 -8.25
CA LEU A 183 -11.86 18.72 -9.25
C LEU A 183 -12.02 20.24 -9.14
N GLY A 184 -13.21 20.72 -8.74
CA GLY A 184 -13.43 22.14 -8.48
C GLY A 184 -12.57 22.65 -7.33
N LEU A 185 -12.43 21.88 -6.25
CA LEU A 185 -11.53 22.23 -5.15
C LEU A 185 -10.06 22.24 -5.60
N CYS A 186 -9.64 21.25 -6.41
CA CYS A 186 -8.29 21.23 -6.96
C CYS A 186 -8.00 22.47 -7.83
N ILE A 187 -8.95 22.90 -8.67
CA ILE A 187 -8.81 24.13 -9.47
C ILE A 187 -8.68 25.35 -8.56
N VAL A 188 -9.53 25.45 -7.53
CA VAL A 188 -9.45 26.56 -6.56
C VAL A 188 -8.10 26.57 -5.84
N ASN A 189 -7.53 25.42 -5.50
CA ASN A 189 -6.20 25.31 -4.89
C ASN A 189 -5.07 25.75 -5.85
N ILE A 190 -5.15 25.41 -7.14
CA ILE A 190 -4.19 25.88 -8.15
C ILE A 190 -4.26 27.41 -8.25
N VAL A 191 -5.46 27.96 -8.41
CA VAL A 191 -5.69 29.42 -8.48
C VAL A 191 -5.18 30.10 -7.21
N GLY A 192 -5.52 29.57 -6.03
CA GLY A 192 -5.08 30.10 -4.76
C GLY A 192 -3.56 30.10 -4.58
N THR A 193 -2.89 29.07 -5.07
CA THR A 193 -1.42 28.97 -5.00
C THR A 193 -0.77 30.01 -5.90
N ILE A 194 -1.20 30.12 -7.16
CA ILE A 194 -0.72 31.15 -8.08
C ILE A 194 -0.94 32.53 -7.47
N TRP A 195 -2.14 32.77 -6.92
CA TRP A 195 -2.52 34.05 -6.35
C TRP A 195 -1.73 34.42 -5.08
N THR A 196 -1.31 33.43 -4.30
CA THR A 196 -0.51 33.62 -3.09
C THR A 196 0.93 33.98 -3.44
N PHE A 197 1.52 33.27 -4.40
CA PHE A 197 2.95 33.38 -4.71
C PHE A 197 3.28 34.28 -5.91
N ALA A 198 2.30 34.85 -6.60
CA ALA A 198 2.55 35.78 -7.69
C ALA A 198 3.17 37.10 -7.18
N PRO A 199 3.94 37.83 -8.03
CA PRO A 199 4.50 39.13 -7.66
C PRO A 199 3.47 40.19 -7.26
N PHE A 200 2.22 40.05 -7.69
CA PHE A 200 1.12 40.94 -7.33
C PHE A 200 0.36 40.51 -6.06
N SER A 201 0.80 39.48 -5.35
CA SER A 201 0.08 38.96 -4.18
C SER A 201 0.06 39.97 -3.04
N SER A 202 -0.97 39.90 -2.18
CA SER A 202 -1.07 40.77 -1.01
C SER A 202 0.14 40.62 -0.08
N ALA A 203 0.76 39.43 -0.01
CA ALA A 203 1.95 39.20 0.78
C ALA A 203 3.15 40.02 0.27
N VAL A 204 3.41 39.98 -1.05
CA VAL A 204 4.48 40.74 -1.70
C VAL A 204 4.23 42.25 -1.61
N VAL A 205 2.98 42.69 -1.77
CA VAL A 205 2.64 44.12 -1.72
C VAL A 205 2.76 44.70 -0.30
N ILE A 206 2.38 43.94 0.74
CA ILE A 206 2.42 44.43 2.12
C ILE A 206 3.83 44.31 2.72
N LEU A 207 4.55 43.21 2.44
CA LEU A 207 5.86 42.88 3.01
C LEU A 207 6.86 42.42 1.92
N PRO A 208 7.22 43.29 0.97
CA PRO A 208 8.15 42.92 -0.10
C PRO A 208 9.51 42.47 0.43
N GLU A 209 9.95 43.00 1.58
CA GLU A 209 11.24 42.66 2.19
C GLU A 209 11.34 41.18 2.62
N ILE A 210 10.20 40.49 2.76
CA ILE A 210 10.11 39.07 3.13
C ILE A 210 9.74 38.22 1.91
N PHE A 211 8.81 38.69 1.08
CA PHE A 211 8.17 37.87 0.04
C PHE A 211 8.65 38.17 -1.38
N ASP A 212 9.21 39.34 -1.67
CA ASP A 212 9.79 39.65 -2.99
C ASP A 212 11.20 39.05 -3.10
N THR A 213 11.26 37.72 -3.07
CA THR A 213 12.52 36.98 -3.11
C THR A 213 12.45 35.83 -4.12
N PRO A 214 13.56 35.49 -4.80
CA PRO A 214 13.61 34.34 -5.70
C PRO A 214 13.16 33.04 -5.03
N THR A 215 13.49 32.86 -3.75
CA THR A 215 13.09 31.69 -2.95
C THR A 215 11.57 31.59 -2.82
N TYR A 216 10.88 32.70 -2.52
CA TYR A 216 9.43 32.73 -2.41
C TYR A 216 8.74 32.32 -3.71
N TYR A 217 9.19 32.90 -4.84
CA TYR A 217 8.65 32.56 -6.16
C TYR A 217 8.96 31.13 -6.58
N THR A 218 10.15 30.61 -6.24
CA THR A 218 10.55 29.24 -6.52
C THR A 218 9.66 28.24 -5.76
N ILE A 219 9.41 28.48 -4.48
CA ILE A 219 8.47 27.69 -3.66
C ILE A 219 7.08 27.73 -4.28
N GLY A 220 6.62 28.92 -4.69
CA GLY A 220 5.34 29.08 -5.38
C GLY A 220 5.22 28.27 -6.68
N GLY A 221 6.29 28.25 -7.48
CA GLY A 221 6.37 27.43 -8.70
C GLY A 221 6.24 25.94 -8.39
N PHE A 222 6.99 25.44 -7.40
CA PHE A 222 6.89 24.04 -6.97
C PHE A 222 5.49 23.69 -6.44
N LEU A 223 4.90 24.52 -5.59
CA LEU A 223 3.55 24.28 -5.06
C LEU A 223 2.47 24.36 -6.15
N THR A 224 2.67 25.21 -7.17
CA THR A 224 1.76 25.28 -8.32
C THR A 224 1.85 23.99 -9.14
N LEU A 225 3.06 23.50 -9.43
CA LEU A 225 3.25 22.20 -10.11
C LEU A 225 2.67 21.05 -9.29
N TYR A 226 2.88 21.06 -7.98
CA TYR A 226 2.34 20.06 -7.06
C TYR A 226 0.80 20.08 -7.04
N SER A 227 0.17 21.24 -6.98
CA SER A 227 -1.31 21.35 -7.02
C SER A 227 -1.90 20.92 -8.36
N VAL A 228 -1.20 21.17 -9.48
CA VAL A 228 -1.55 20.64 -10.81
C VAL A 228 -1.43 19.11 -10.84
N TRP A 229 -0.37 18.56 -10.25
CA TRP A 229 -0.22 17.11 -10.11
C TRP A 229 -1.34 16.50 -9.26
N CYS A 230 -1.71 17.12 -8.13
CA CYS A 230 -2.88 16.71 -7.35
C CYS A 230 -4.17 16.72 -8.17
N PHE A 231 -4.39 17.75 -9.00
CA PHE A 231 -5.53 17.78 -9.93
C PHE A 231 -5.49 16.59 -10.89
N TYR A 232 -4.33 16.29 -11.47
CA TYR A 232 -4.16 15.18 -12.41
C TYR A 232 -4.44 13.81 -11.77
N ILE A 233 -4.03 13.61 -10.51
CA ILE A 233 -4.37 12.40 -9.74
C ILE A 233 -5.88 12.27 -9.56
N VAL A 234 -6.55 13.31 -9.06
CA VAL A 234 -8.01 13.29 -8.84
C VAL A 234 -8.77 13.13 -10.17
N TRP A 235 -8.24 13.69 -11.25
CA TRP A 235 -8.82 13.57 -12.59
C TRP A 235 -8.73 12.15 -13.15
N GLN A 236 -7.74 11.35 -12.79
CA GLN A 236 -7.68 9.95 -13.23
C GLN A 236 -8.63 9.03 -12.48
N TYR A 237 -9.11 9.42 -11.30
CA TYR A 237 -9.98 8.56 -10.51
C TYR A 237 -11.36 8.35 -11.16
N PRO A 238 -11.91 7.13 -11.04
CA PRO A 238 -13.26 6.84 -11.53
C PRO A 238 -14.27 7.73 -10.79
N THR A 239 -15.27 8.20 -11.52
CA THR A 239 -16.39 8.94 -10.95
C THR A 239 -17.21 7.99 -10.07
N PRO A 240 -17.67 8.41 -8.87
CA PRO A 240 -18.45 7.55 -7.99
C PRO A 240 -19.67 6.98 -8.72
N PRO A 241 -20.01 5.68 -8.53
CA PRO A 241 -21.21 5.11 -9.12
C PRO A 241 -22.45 5.74 -8.48
N GLY A 242 -23.22 6.43 -9.32
CA GLY A 242 -24.35 7.27 -8.94
C GLY A 242 -24.04 8.74 -9.26
N PHE A 243 -24.88 9.34 -10.11
CA PHE A 243 -24.80 10.72 -10.62
C PHE A 243 -24.05 10.90 -11.95
N GLU A 244 -24.68 10.40 -13.02
CA GLU A 244 -24.75 11.15 -14.27
C GLU A 244 -25.29 12.56 -13.96
N ASN A 245 -24.43 13.57 -13.95
CA ASN A 245 -24.88 14.95 -14.04
C ASN A 245 -25.08 15.27 -15.52
N HIS A 246 -26.35 15.41 -15.88
CA HIS A 246 -26.82 16.16 -17.05
C HIS A 246 -26.06 17.49 -17.16
N THR A 247 -25.06 17.58 -18.04
CA THR A 247 -24.60 18.81 -18.70
C THR A 247 -23.45 18.47 -19.66
N GLN A 248 -23.76 17.83 -20.78
CA GLN A 248 -23.08 18.14 -22.04
C GLN A 248 -24.11 18.16 -23.17
N PRO A 249 -24.04 19.13 -24.11
CA PRO A 249 -25.03 19.26 -25.18
C PRO A 249 -24.89 18.10 -26.15
N SER A 250 -26.03 17.47 -26.45
CA SER A 250 -26.17 16.48 -27.50
C SER A 250 -25.65 17.01 -28.83
N PHE A 251 -24.57 16.43 -29.34
CA PHE A 251 -24.34 16.35 -30.78
C PHE A 251 -24.44 14.89 -31.20
N ASP A 252 -25.66 14.55 -31.59
CA ASP A 252 -25.99 13.37 -32.36
C ASP A 252 -25.27 13.44 -33.72
N ARG A 253 -24.40 12.46 -33.97
CA ARG A 253 -24.20 11.94 -35.31
C ARG A 253 -24.17 10.42 -35.28
N SER A 254 -25.38 9.87 -35.30
CA SER A 254 -25.69 8.61 -35.95
C SER A 254 -24.85 8.35 -37.22
N ARG A 255 -24.17 7.19 -37.23
CA ARG A 255 -24.15 6.18 -38.31
C ARG A 255 -23.03 5.17 -38.05
N SER A 256 -23.39 3.96 -37.63
CA SER A 256 -23.36 2.78 -38.50
C SER A 256 -23.49 1.47 -37.70
N ARG A 257 -24.55 0.72 -38.03
CA ARG A 257 -24.62 -0.75 -38.13
C ARG A 257 -23.95 -1.61 -37.03
N GLY A 258 -24.82 -2.09 -36.14
CA GLY A 258 -24.96 -3.52 -35.82
C GLY A 258 -23.76 -4.24 -35.19
N GLN A 259 -23.78 -4.36 -33.86
CA GLN A 259 -23.11 -5.44 -33.12
C GLN A 259 -23.93 -5.84 -31.88
N PRO A 260 -23.84 -7.10 -31.43
CA PRO A 260 -24.83 -7.77 -30.60
C PRO A 260 -24.79 -7.30 -29.15
N TYR A 261 -25.91 -7.53 -28.47
CA TYR A 261 -26.12 -7.35 -27.03
C TYR A 261 -24.93 -7.93 -26.22
N LEU A 262 -24.03 -7.07 -25.74
CA LEU A 262 -23.09 -7.42 -24.68
C LEU A 262 -23.82 -7.25 -23.35
N ALA A 263 -24.07 -8.37 -22.68
CA ALA A 263 -24.50 -8.40 -21.30
C ALA A 263 -23.56 -7.54 -20.43
N PRO A 264 -24.04 -6.97 -19.30
CA PRO A 264 -23.18 -6.25 -18.37
C PRO A 264 -21.98 -7.12 -18.01
N MET A 265 -20.76 -6.61 -18.20
CA MET A 265 -19.58 -7.31 -17.71
C MET A 265 -19.74 -7.48 -16.19
N PRO A 266 -19.63 -8.71 -15.66
CA PRO A 266 -19.53 -8.91 -14.23
C PRO A 266 -18.31 -8.14 -13.72
N PRO A 267 -18.34 -7.62 -12.48
CA PRO A 267 -17.15 -7.07 -11.86
C PRO A 267 -16.00 -8.08 -11.95
N ILE A 268 -14.79 -7.60 -12.26
CA ILE A 268 -13.56 -8.39 -12.12
C ILE A 268 -13.61 -9.00 -10.72
N PRO A 269 -13.59 -10.34 -10.57
CA PRO A 269 -13.64 -10.96 -9.25
C PRO A 269 -12.46 -10.45 -8.43
N SER A 270 -12.72 -9.62 -7.42
CA SER A 270 -11.70 -9.29 -6.45
C SER A 270 -11.36 -10.58 -5.70
N GLN A 271 -10.21 -11.18 -6.01
CA GLN A 271 -9.66 -12.29 -5.23
C GLN A 271 -9.68 -11.90 -3.75
N PRO A 272 -10.29 -12.70 -2.86
CA PRO A 272 -10.47 -12.30 -1.47
C PRO A 272 -9.12 -12.25 -0.76
N LEU A 273 -8.66 -11.04 -0.42
CA LEU A 273 -7.56 -10.84 0.52
C LEU A 273 -8.03 -11.14 1.95
N PRO A 274 -7.13 -11.60 2.83
CA PRO A 274 -5.76 -12.03 2.54
C PRO A 274 -5.68 -13.37 1.78
N ARG A 275 -4.67 -13.54 0.92
CA ARG A 275 -4.41 -14.81 0.24
C ARG A 275 -3.92 -15.87 1.23
N VAL A 276 -4.30 -17.12 0.96
CA VAL A 276 -3.68 -18.30 1.57
C VAL A 276 -3.19 -19.14 0.40
N ILE A 277 -1.87 -19.28 0.29
CA ILE A 277 -1.18 -19.92 -0.83
C ILE A 277 -0.38 -21.10 -0.28
N THR A 278 -0.32 -22.20 -1.01
CA THR A 278 0.58 -23.32 -0.70
C THR A 278 1.32 -23.72 -1.95
N TYR A 279 2.63 -23.90 -1.82
CA TYR A 279 3.43 -24.56 -2.85
C TYR A 279 3.27 -26.06 -2.71
N TYR A 280 3.31 -26.74 -3.85
CA TYR A 280 3.17 -28.18 -3.97
C TYR A 280 4.26 -28.65 -4.94
N GLN A 281 5.41 -29.01 -4.39
CA GLN A 281 6.58 -29.50 -5.13
C GLN A 281 6.80 -30.99 -4.91
N THR A 282 6.66 -31.47 -3.67
CA THR A 282 6.75 -32.90 -3.37
C THR A 282 5.41 -33.57 -3.70
N HIS A 283 5.32 -34.13 -4.91
CA HIS A 283 4.11 -34.74 -5.47
C HIS A 283 3.88 -36.19 -5.06
N HIS A 284 4.96 -36.91 -4.77
CA HIS A 284 4.94 -38.34 -4.47
C HIS A 284 5.72 -38.62 -3.19
N THR A 285 5.31 -39.67 -2.48
CA THR A 285 6.05 -40.21 -1.34
C THR A 285 7.30 -40.95 -1.81
N PRO A 286 8.24 -41.28 -0.91
CA PRO A 286 9.43 -42.07 -1.26
C PRO A 286 9.13 -43.49 -1.79
N ASP A 287 7.91 -43.99 -1.65
CA ASP A 287 7.45 -45.25 -2.24
C ASP A 287 6.65 -45.03 -3.55
N GLY A 288 6.79 -43.86 -4.17
CA GLY A 288 6.19 -43.50 -5.45
C GLY A 288 4.69 -43.26 -5.42
N LYS A 289 4.05 -43.15 -4.25
CA LYS A 289 2.60 -42.92 -4.17
C LYS A 289 2.27 -41.43 -4.30
N PRO A 290 1.25 -41.06 -5.09
CA PRO A 290 0.86 -39.66 -5.22
C PRO A 290 0.32 -39.12 -3.89
N ILE A 291 0.77 -37.92 -3.52
CA ILE A 291 0.34 -37.17 -2.34
C ILE A 291 -0.83 -36.27 -2.74
N SER A 292 -2.04 -36.62 -2.33
CA SER A 292 -3.26 -35.89 -2.74
C SER A 292 -3.31 -34.47 -2.16
N ILE A 293 -3.69 -33.50 -3.00
CA ILE A 293 -3.87 -32.09 -2.65
C ILE A 293 -5.34 -31.76 -2.30
N LEU A 294 -6.27 -32.67 -2.62
CA LEU A 294 -7.71 -32.54 -2.33
C LEU A 294 -8.08 -32.33 -0.85
N PRO A 295 -7.28 -32.72 0.16
CA PRO A 295 -7.59 -32.36 1.54
C PRO A 295 -7.72 -30.85 1.78
N LEU A 296 -7.10 -29.99 0.96
CA LEU A 296 -7.29 -28.54 1.03
C LEU A 296 -8.73 -28.08 0.71
N LEU A 297 -9.47 -28.89 -0.06
CA LEU A 297 -10.86 -28.64 -0.42
C LEU A 297 -11.83 -29.43 0.46
N THR A 298 -11.50 -30.69 0.76
CA THR A 298 -12.43 -31.63 1.40
C THR A 298 -12.46 -31.51 2.92
N GLN A 299 -11.40 -30.97 3.55
CA GLN A 299 -11.36 -30.78 4.99
C GLN A 299 -12.02 -29.46 5.41
N PRO A 300 -12.82 -29.45 6.49
CA PRO A 300 -13.59 -28.28 6.87
C PRO A 300 -12.69 -27.17 7.47
N GLY A 301 -13.08 -25.92 7.21
CA GLY A 301 -12.43 -24.73 7.76
C GLY A 301 -11.13 -24.33 7.05
N ILE A 302 -10.94 -24.79 5.81
CA ILE A 302 -9.85 -24.39 4.93
C ILE A 302 -10.38 -23.44 3.86
N SER A 303 -9.64 -22.38 3.57
CA SER A 303 -9.96 -21.40 2.53
C SER A 303 -8.68 -20.95 1.83
N VAL A 304 -8.00 -21.94 1.24
CA VAL A 304 -6.90 -21.73 0.30
C VAL A 304 -7.42 -20.97 -0.91
N THR A 305 -6.62 -20.03 -1.40
CA THR A 305 -6.94 -19.21 -2.57
C THR A 305 -6.16 -19.66 -3.80
N HIS A 306 -4.91 -20.07 -3.59
CA HIS A 306 -4.00 -20.44 -4.66
C HIS A 306 -3.21 -21.69 -4.26
N VAL A 307 -3.00 -22.59 -5.21
CA VAL A 307 -2.03 -23.68 -5.15
C VAL A 307 -1.01 -23.42 -6.24
N ILE A 308 0.28 -23.50 -5.92
CA ILE A 308 1.36 -23.31 -6.88
C ILE A 308 2.06 -24.65 -7.07
N LEU A 309 1.89 -25.24 -8.26
CA LEU A 309 2.54 -26.47 -8.69
C LEU A 309 4.01 -26.19 -9.01
N ALA A 310 4.94 -26.84 -8.31
CA ALA A 310 6.36 -26.60 -8.45
C ALA A 310 7.12 -27.92 -8.67
N ALA A 311 8.35 -27.93 -9.16
CA ALA A 311 8.98 -26.87 -9.93
C ALA A 311 9.00 -27.29 -11.40
N ILE A 312 8.69 -26.36 -12.31
CA ILE A 312 8.85 -26.54 -13.74
C ILE A 312 10.29 -26.13 -14.08
N HIS A 313 11.01 -26.99 -14.78
CA HIS A 313 12.37 -26.73 -15.22
C HIS A 313 12.45 -26.73 -16.75
N ILE A 314 13.18 -25.75 -17.28
CA ILE A 314 13.60 -25.73 -18.68
C ILE A 314 15.01 -26.32 -18.71
N ASN A 315 15.16 -27.50 -19.32
CA ASN A 315 16.42 -28.23 -19.42
C ASN A 315 17.24 -27.79 -20.64
N ASP A 316 18.39 -28.45 -20.88
CA ASP A 316 19.28 -28.11 -22.00
C ASP A 316 18.59 -28.26 -23.36
N ASP A 317 17.83 -29.34 -23.54
CA ASP A 317 16.93 -29.51 -24.67
C ASP A 317 15.64 -28.72 -24.42
N CYS A 318 15.27 -27.86 -25.37
CA CYS A 318 14.12 -26.98 -25.24
C CYS A 318 12.78 -27.74 -25.16
N ASP A 319 12.71 -28.93 -25.77
CA ASP A 319 11.50 -29.75 -25.76
C ASP A 319 11.41 -30.67 -24.54
N ASP A 320 12.47 -30.78 -23.74
CA ASP A 320 12.56 -31.65 -22.57
C ASP A 320 12.23 -30.89 -21.28
N LEU A 321 11.05 -30.26 -21.22
CA LEU A 321 10.57 -29.66 -19.97
C LEU A 321 10.33 -30.76 -18.93
N THR A 322 10.70 -30.49 -17.69
CA THR A 322 10.35 -31.37 -16.57
C THR A 322 9.53 -30.64 -15.51
N LEU A 323 8.62 -31.37 -14.88
CA LEU A 323 8.04 -31.06 -13.59
C LEU A 323 8.80 -31.89 -12.56
N ASN A 324 9.66 -31.24 -11.78
CA ASN A 324 10.77 -31.87 -11.06
C ASN A 324 11.60 -32.73 -12.02
N ASP A 325 11.61 -34.05 -11.86
CA ASP A 325 12.48 -34.97 -12.59
C ASP A 325 11.83 -35.64 -13.81
N HIS A 326 10.55 -35.38 -14.08
CA HIS A 326 9.79 -36.08 -15.12
C HIS A 326 9.07 -35.12 -16.05
N ALA A 327 8.83 -35.52 -17.30
CA ALA A 327 8.03 -34.74 -18.23
C ALA A 327 6.63 -34.42 -17.64
N PRO A 328 6.07 -33.22 -17.85
CA PRO A 328 4.74 -32.85 -17.34
C PRO A 328 3.61 -33.81 -17.73
N ASP A 329 3.73 -34.46 -18.89
CA ASP A 329 2.76 -35.44 -19.41
C ASP A 329 3.02 -36.88 -18.95
N ASP A 330 4.03 -37.12 -18.10
CA ASP A 330 4.32 -38.44 -17.56
C ASP A 330 3.08 -39.02 -16.85
N PRO A 331 2.72 -40.30 -17.11
CA PRO A 331 1.57 -40.95 -16.48
C PRO A 331 1.53 -40.85 -14.94
N ARG A 332 2.68 -40.67 -14.28
CA ARG A 332 2.74 -40.49 -12.82
C ARG A 332 1.99 -39.25 -12.33
N PHE A 333 1.84 -38.23 -13.17
CA PHE A 333 1.14 -36.98 -12.86
C PHE A 333 -0.35 -37.02 -13.23
N LEU A 334 -0.89 -38.14 -13.70
CA LEU A 334 -2.32 -38.26 -14.03
C LEU A 334 -3.23 -37.89 -12.85
N THR A 335 -2.92 -38.40 -11.65
CA THR A 335 -3.66 -38.07 -10.42
C THR A 335 -3.50 -36.59 -10.07
N LEU A 336 -2.27 -36.07 -10.13
CA LEU A 336 -1.95 -34.68 -9.85
C LEU A 336 -2.76 -33.73 -10.73
N TRP A 337 -2.73 -33.92 -12.05
CA TRP A 337 -3.45 -33.05 -12.99
C TRP A 337 -4.97 -33.16 -12.82
N ALA A 338 -5.48 -34.36 -12.52
CA ALA A 338 -6.91 -34.53 -12.23
C ALA A 338 -7.34 -33.75 -10.98
N GLU A 339 -6.57 -33.82 -9.89
CA GLU A 339 -6.87 -33.13 -8.64
C GLU A 339 -6.72 -31.60 -8.75
N LEU A 340 -5.73 -31.10 -9.49
CA LEU A 340 -5.58 -29.67 -9.75
C LEU A 340 -6.79 -29.10 -10.50
N ARG A 341 -7.34 -29.83 -11.47
CA ARG A 341 -8.59 -29.41 -12.15
C ARG A 341 -9.79 -29.36 -11.19
N VAL A 342 -9.86 -30.26 -10.21
CA VAL A 342 -10.91 -30.24 -9.17
C VAL A 342 -10.78 -29.00 -8.28
N LEU A 343 -9.56 -28.61 -7.92
CA LEU A 343 -9.29 -27.36 -7.19
C LEU A 343 -9.75 -26.13 -8.00
N GLN A 344 -9.37 -26.06 -9.30
CA GLN A 344 -9.80 -24.98 -10.20
C GLN A 344 -11.31 -24.87 -10.33
N ALA A 345 -12.00 -26.01 -10.53
CA ALA A 345 -13.45 -26.07 -10.59
C ALA A 345 -14.13 -25.59 -9.29
N SER A 346 -13.41 -25.64 -8.16
CA SER A 346 -13.87 -25.18 -6.85
C SER A 346 -13.50 -23.72 -6.55
N GLY A 347 -12.90 -23.02 -7.51
CA GLY A 347 -12.54 -21.60 -7.39
C GLY A 347 -11.15 -21.32 -6.82
N ILE A 348 -10.34 -22.35 -6.54
CA ILE A 348 -8.93 -22.20 -6.16
C ILE A 348 -8.11 -21.99 -7.42
N LYS A 349 -7.25 -20.98 -7.44
CA LYS A 349 -6.38 -20.73 -8.59
C LYS A 349 -5.18 -21.66 -8.55
N VAL A 350 -4.85 -22.25 -9.70
CA VAL A 350 -3.68 -23.14 -9.83
C VAL A 350 -2.66 -22.49 -10.74
N LEU A 351 -1.49 -22.17 -10.18
CA LEU A 351 -0.35 -21.61 -10.92
C LEU A 351 0.72 -22.69 -11.08
N GLY A 352 1.58 -22.56 -12.09
CA GLY A 352 2.87 -23.27 -12.14
C GLY A 352 3.99 -22.39 -11.59
N MET A 353 4.99 -22.96 -10.95
CA MET A 353 6.24 -22.28 -10.57
C MET A 353 7.35 -22.68 -11.54
N LEU A 354 8.00 -21.70 -12.15
CA LEU A 354 9.17 -21.91 -13.02
C LEU A 354 10.46 -21.69 -12.23
N GLY A 355 11.44 -22.58 -12.42
CA GLY A 355 12.79 -22.44 -11.87
C GLY A 355 12.92 -22.91 -10.43
N GLY A 356 13.18 -21.97 -9.50
CA GLY A 356 13.58 -22.25 -8.13
C GLY A 356 15.05 -22.62 -7.99
N ALA A 357 15.40 -23.34 -6.91
CA ALA A 357 16.79 -23.66 -6.55
C ALA A 357 17.58 -24.43 -7.63
N ALA A 358 16.90 -25.22 -8.47
CA ALA A 358 17.51 -25.88 -9.62
C ALA A 358 17.69 -24.87 -10.77
N ARG A 359 18.96 -24.48 -10.96
CA ARG A 359 19.38 -23.44 -11.90
C ARG A 359 19.27 -23.84 -13.37
N GLY A 360 19.20 -22.84 -14.24
CA GLY A 360 19.35 -22.90 -15.69
C GLY A 360 18.13 -22.46 -16.48
N SER A 361 16.93 -22.45 -15.87
CA SER A 361 15.70 -22.07 -16.57
C SER A 361 15.72 -20.61 -17.03
N TYR A 362 16.19 -19.69 -16.18
CA TYR A 362 16.25 -18.28 -16.50
C TYR A 362 17.47 -17.92 -17.35
N GLU A 363 18.59 -18.61 -17.17
CA GLU A 363 19.75 -18.47 -18.06
C GLU A 363 19.35 -18.75 -19.53
N ARG A 364 18.55 -19.79 -19.77
CA ARG A 364 18.06 -20.15 -21.10
C ARG A 364 17.09 -19.10 -21.66
N LEU A 365 16.30 -18.46 -20.82
CA LEU A 365 15.36 -17.39 -21.18
C LEU A 365 16.00 -15.98 -21.27
N ASP A 366 17.25 -15.80 -20.84
CA ASP A 366 17.96 -14.52 -20.87
C ASP A 366 18.86 -14.34 -22.11
N GLY A 367 18.77 -15.26 -23.08
CA GLY A 367 19.49 -15.21 -24.35
C GLY A 367 18.99 -14.14 -25.35
N ASP A 368 19.42 -14.26 -26.60
CA ASP A 368 18.84 -13.48 -27.70
C ASP A 368 17.38 -13.88 -27.98
N GLU A 369 16.72 -13.15 -28.89
CA GLU A 369 15.30 -13.39 -29.19
C GLU A 369 15.03 -14.78 -29.77
N ALA A 370 15.93 -15.30 -30.61
CA ALA A 370 15.76 -16.63 -31.21
C ALA A 370 15.85 -17.74 -30.16
N LYS A 371 16.87 -17.68 -29.29
CA LYS A 371 17.03 -18.61 -28.17
C LYS A 371 15.88 -18.48 -27.17
N PHE A 372 15.43 -17.25 -26.90
CA PHE A 372 14.27 -17.02 -26.05
C PHE A 372 13.02 -17.71 -26.59
N GLU A 373 12.69 -17.57 -27.88
CA GLU A 373 11.53 -18.24 -28.48
C GLU A 373 11.63 -19.77 -28.38
N GLU A 374 12.81 -20.32 -28.65
CA GLU A 374 13.08 -21.76 -28.63
C GLU A 374 12.73 -22.38 -27.27
N TYR A 375 13.15 -21.75 -26.16
CA TYR A 375 12.85 -22.23 -24.81
C TYR A 375 11.48 -21.78 -24.27
N TYR A 376 10.98 -20.62 -24.69
CA TYR A 376 9.72 -20.08 -24.19
C TYR A 376 8.49 -20.80 -24.78
N VAL A 377 8.54 -21.19 -26.06
CA VAL A 377 7.39 -21.80 -26.75
C VAL A 377 6.94 -23.12 -26.10
N PRO A 378 7.84 -24.07 -25.79
CA PRO A 378 7.48 -25.29 -25.06
C PRO A 378 6.84 -24.97 -23.70
N LEU A 379 7.39 -24.01 -22.95
CA LEU A 379 6.83 -23.58 -21.66
C LEU A 379 5.39 -23.07 -21.84
N ARG A 380 5.18 -22.16 -22.80
CA ARG A 380 3.85 -21.62 -23.11
C ARG A 380 2.86 -22.73 -23.45
N ASP A 381 3.28 -23.71 -24.25
CA ASP A 381 2.40 -24.78 -24.70
C ASP A 381 2.06 -25.77 -23.57
N MET A 382 2.99 -26.03 -22.66
CA MET A 382 2.74 -26.76 -21.41
C MET A 382 1.70 -26.03 -20.53
N LEU A 383 1.89 -24.73 -20.27
CA LEU A 383 0.96 -23.93 -19.46
C LEU A 383 -0.47 -23.94 -20.06
N ARG A 384 -0.59 -23.89 -21.40
CA ARG A 384 -1.87 -23.97 -22.11
C ARG A 384 -2.49 -25.36 -22.03
N THR A 385 -1.69 -26.40 -22.26
CA THR A 385 -2.13 -27.80 -22.28
C THR A 385 -2.74 -28.22 -20.95
N HIS A 386 -2.11 -27.80 -19.84
CA HIS A 386 -2.61 -28.10 -18.50
C HIS A 386 -3.58 -27.06 -17.94
N GLY A 387 -3.82 -25.96 -18.65
CA GLY A 387 -4.83 -24.96 -18.31
C GLY A 387 -4.54 -24.22 -16.99
N LEU A 388 -3.28 -23.88 -16.73
CA LEU A 388 -2.89 -23.14 -15.53
C LEU A 388 -3.48 -21.72 -15.53
N ASP A 389 -3.88 -21.23 -14.35
CA ASP A 389 -4.43 -19.88 -14.16
C ASP A 389 -3.34 -18.79 -14.16
N GLY A 390 -2.08 -19.19 -14.04
CA GLY A 390 -0.96 -18.28 -13.95
C GLY A 390 0.39 -18.98 -13.78
N ILE A 391 1.42 -18.17 -13.60
CA ILE A 391 2.80 -18.60 -13.38
C ILE A 391 3.46 -17.77 -12.28
N ASP A 392 4.21 -18.44 -11.42
CA ASP A 392 5.14 -17.86 -10.47
C ASP A 392 6.57 -17.99 -11.01
N LEU A 393 7.24 -16.86 -11.18
CA LEU A 393 8.62 -16.80 -11.64
C LEU A 393 9.54 -16.75 -10.42
N ASP A 394 9.93 -17.93 -9.93
CA ASP A 394 10.86 -18.10 -8.83
C ASP A 394 12.32 -18.05 -9.31
N VAL A 395 12.85 -16.82 -9.44
CA VAL A 395 14.17 -16.55 -10.03
C VAL A 395 15.27 -16.64 -8.97
N GLU A 396 15.85 -17.83 -8.79
CA GLU A 396 16.97 -18.06 -7.85
C GLU A 396 18.34 -18.16 -8.54
N GLU A 397 18.48 -17.49 -9.69
CA GLU A 397 19.73 -17.30 -10.40
C GLU A 397 19.78 -15.92 -11.06
N ALA A 398 20.99 -15.44 -11.39
CA ALA A 398 21.15 -14.13 -12.00
C ALA A 398 20.49 -14.09 -13.39
N MET A 399 19.48 -13.22 -13.54
CA MET A 399 18.80 -12.91 -14.79
C MET A 399 18.85 -11.40 -15.03
N SER A 400 18.99 -10.97 -16.28
CA SER A 400 18.95 -9.55 -16.61
C SER A 400 17.55 -8.95 -16.40
N LEU A 401 17.49 -7.66 -16.04
CA LEU A 401 16.23 -6.93 -15.95
C LEU A 401 15.49 -6.91 -17.30
N GLY A 402 16.23 -6.85 -18.42
CA GLY A 402 15.66 -6.91 -19.76
C GLY A 402 15.02 -8.27 -20.06
N GLY A 403 15.66 -9.37 -19.66
CA GLY A 403 15.16 -10.72 -19.84
C GLY A 403 13.86 -10.98 -19.07
N VAL A 404 13.80 -10.64 -17.79
CA VAL A 404 12.58 -10.82 -16.98
C VAL A 404 11.43 -9.95 -17.50
N ILE A 405 11.71 -8.73 -17.95
CA ILE A 405 10.70 -7.86 -18.59
C ILE A 405 10.17 -8.49 -19.87
N ARG A 406 11.07 -9.01 -20.73
CA ARG A 406 10.70 -9.70 -21.97
C ARG A 406 9.81 -10.91 -21.68
N LEU A 407 10.16 -11.71 -20.67
CA LEU A 407 9.38 -12.87 -20.25
C LEU A 407 7.98 -12.48 -19.78
N ILE A 408 7.86 -11.48 -18.90
CA ILE A 408 6.57 -10.98 -18.40
C ILE A 408 5.71 -10.43 -19.53
N ASP A 409 6.29 -9.60 -20.40
CA ASP A 409 5.58 -9.00 -21.54
C ASP A 409 5.06 -10.07 -22.49
N ARG A 410 5.88 -11.09 -22.76
CA ARG A 410 5.49 -12.18 -23.63
C ARG A 410 4.41 -13.07 -23.03
N ILE A 411 4.50 -13.44 -21.76
CA ILE A 411 3.43 -14.15 -21.05
C ILE A 411 2.13 -13.34 -21.10
N ARG A 412 2.20 -12.04 -20.84
CA ARG A 412 1.02 -11.18 -20.88
C ARG A 412 0.40 -11.12 -22.28
N GLN A 413 1.23 -11.08 -23.34
CA GLN A 413 0.77 -11.12 -24.72
C GLN A 413 0.05 -12.44 -25.06
N ASP A 414 0.59 -13.58 -24.62
CA ASP A 414 0.12 -14.91 -25.02
C ASP A 414 -1.07 -15.44 -24.20
N PHE A 415 -1.25 -14.95 -22.97
CA PHE A 415 -2.30 -15.41 -22.05
C PHE A 415 -3.32 -14.31 -21.66
N GLY A 416 -3.03 -13.04 -21.98
CA GLY A 416 -3.91 -11.90 -21.68
C GLY A 416 -3.87 -11.46 -20.22
N LYS A 417 -4.61 -10.39 -19.89
CA LYS A 417 -4.55 -9.67 -18.60
C LYS A 417 -5.00 -10.48 -17.37
N ASP A 418 -5.80 -11.53 -17.57
CA ASP A 418 -6.39 -12.29 -16.47
C ASP A 418 -5.45 -13.43 -15.99
N PHE A 419 -4.42 -13.74 -16.76
CA PHE A 419 -3.38 -14.71 -16.38
C PHE A 419 -2.53 -14.15 -15.24
N ILE A 420 -2.40 -14.91 -14.16
CA ILE A 420 -1.72 -14.43 -12.96
C ILE A 420 -0.21 -14.55 -13.16
N ILE A 421 0.54 -13.47 -12.94
CA ILE A 421 2.00 -13.48 -12.95
C ILE A 421 2.47 -13.05 -11.56
N THR A 422 3.25 -13.89 -10.91
CA THR A 422 3.88 -13.61 -9.61
C THR A 422 5.37 -13.85 -9.69
N LEU A 423 6.11 -13.36 -8.71
CA LEU A 423 7.52 -13.67 -8.52
C LEU A 423 7.75 -14.04 -7.06
N ALA A 424 8.82 -14.77 -6.76
CA ALA A 424 9.17 -15.20 -5.40
C ALA A 424 10.50 -14.59 -4.91
N PRO A 425 10.61 -13.25 -4.77
CA PRO A 425 11.82 -12.62 -4.25
C PRO A 425 12.14 -13.11 -2.84
N VAL A 426 13.41 -13.31 -2.53
CA VAL A 426 13.88 -13.33 -1.15
C VAL A 426 13.50 -12.01 -0.46
N ALA A 427 13.03 -12.02 0.80
CA ALA A 427 12.44 -10.83 1.41
C ALA A 427 13.42 -9.64 1.48
N ALA A 428 14.72 -9.91 1.67
CA ALA A 428 15.77 -8.89 1.62
C ALA A 428 15.87 -8.17 0.27
N ALA A 429 15.56 -8.83 -0.86
CA ALA A 429 15.63 -8.22 -2.19
C ALA A 429 14.60 -7.10 -2.38
N LEU A 430 13.53 -7.08 -1.57
CA LEU A 430 12.56 -5.98 -1.54
C LEU A 430 13.05 -4.76 -0.75
N LEU A 431 14.13 -4.91 0.02
CA LEU A 431 14.74 -3.84 0.83
C LEU A 431 16.08 -3.37 0.28
N ASN A 432 16.87 -4.26 -0.30
CA ASN A 432 18.18 -3.97 -0.84
C ASN A 432 18.41 -4.80 -2.12
N PRO A 433 18.61 -4.17 -3.29
CA PRO A 433 18.84 -4.90 -4.54
C PRO A 433 20.10 -5.77 -4.52
N ASP A 434 21.09 -5.46 -3.67
CA ASP A 434 22.32 -6.24 -3.54
C ASP A 434 22.14 -7.51 -2.68
N SER A 435 21.02 -7.65 -1.96
CA SER A 435 20.71 -8.81 -1.10
C SER A 435 19.65 -9.69 -1.78
N ASN A 436 20.05 -10.30 -2.90
CA ASN A 436 19.14 -10.86 -3.88
C ASN A 436 19.73 -12.10 -4.58
N LEU A 437 18.86 -13.03 -5.01
CA LEU A 437 19.24 -14.20 -5.81
C LEU A 437 19.03 -13.98 -7.32
N SER A 438 18.10 -13.11 -7.70
CA SER A 438 17.59 -12.99 -9.08
C SER A 438 18.45 -12.16 -10.02
N GLY A 439 19.49 -11.49 -9.50
CA GLY A 439 20.36 -10.58 -10.26
C GLY A 439 19.74 -9.20 -10.58
N PHE A 440 18.51 -9.16 -11.10
CA PHE A 440 17.82 -7.90 -11.38
C PHE A 440 17.21 -7.24 -10.12
N ASP A 441 17.05 -5.92 -10.16
CA ASP A 441 16.42 -5.13 -9.09
C ASP A 441 14.87 -5.24 -9.16
N TYR A 442 14.26 -5.73 -8.08
CA TYR A 442 12.82 -5.85 -7.94
C TYR A 442 12.10 -4.49 -7.88
N GLU A 443 12.71 -3.44 -7.33
CA GLU A 443 12.12 -2.09 -7.32
C GLU A 443 12.03 -1.54 -8.75
N ALA A 444 13.11 -1.68 -9.52
CA ALA A 444 13.12 -1.32 -10.94
C ALA A 444 12.05 -2.11 -11.71
N LEU A 445 11.92 -3.42 -11.44
CA LEU A 445 10.89 -4.25 -12.05
C LEU A 445 9.47 -3.79 -11.68
N GLU A 446 9.21 -3.46 -10.41
CA GLU A 446 7.90 -2.95 -9.96
C GLU A 446 7.54 -1.62 -10.64
N VAL A 447 8.52 -0.71 -10.79
CA VAL A 447 8.31 0.55 -11.50
C VAL A 447 7.96 0.32 -12.98
N MET A 448 8.64 -0.63 -13.63
CA MET A 448 8.50 -0.85 -15.07
C MET A 448 7.31 -1.76 -15.45
N ARG A 449 7.03 -2.78 -14.65
CA ARG A 449 6.05 -3.85 -14.95
C ARG A 449 5.18 -4.25 -13.77
N GLY A 450 5.17 -3.49 -12.66
CA GLY A 450 4.33 -3.79 -11.49
C GLY A 450 2.83 -3.91 -11.78
N ARG A 451 2.32 -3.29 -12.85
CA ARG A 451 0.90 -3.45 -13.26
C ARG A 451 0.59 -4.84 -13.81
N GLU A 452 1.60 -5.50 -14.38
CA GLU A 452 1.49 -6.84 -14.96
C GLU A 452 1.74 -7.93 -13.91
N ILE A 453 2.31 -7.57 -12.75
CA ILE A 453 2.64 -8.48 -11.65
C ILE A 453 1.55 -8.41 -10.58
N ALA A 454 0.94 -9.54 -10.26
CA ALA A 454 -0.19 -9.62 -9.34
C ALA A 454 0.25 -9.45 -7.87
N TRP A 455 1.32 -10.12 -7.46
CA TRP A 455 1.99 -9.97 -6.16
C TRP A 455 3.36 -10.66 -6.17
N TYR A 456 4.08 -10.52 -5.06
CA TYR A 456 5.38 -11.10 -4.77
C TYR A 456 5.25 -12.06 -3.58
N ASN A 457 5.64 -13.33 -3.77
CA ASN A 457 5.75 -14.36 -2.75
C ASN A 457 7.08 -14.17 -1.99
N ALA A 458 7.13 -13.14 -1.14
CA ALA A 458 8.38 -12.72 -0.50
C ALA A 458 8.86 -13.76 0.53
N GLN A 459 10.05 -14.32 0.34
CA GLN A 459 10.57 -15.41 1.16
C GLN A 459 11.20 -14.87 2.46
N PHE A 460 10.51 -14.98 3.61
CA PHE A 460 11.02 -14.56 4.93
C PHE A 460 11.64 -15.74 5.69
N TYR A 461 12.58 -16.43 5.06
CA TYR A 461 13.26 -17.59 5.62
C TYR A 461 14.66 -17.75 5.00
N CYS A 462 15.39 -18.80 5.39
CA CYS A 462 16.75 -19.11 4.92
C CYS A 462 17.74 -17.94 5.05
N GLY A 463 17.61 -17.12 6.11
CA GLY A 463 18.49 -15.98 6.37
C GLY A 463 18.14 -14.70 5.57
N TRP A 464 17.18 -14.78 4.65
CA TRP A 464 16.76 -13.64 3.83
C TRP A 464 15.62 -12.82 4.43
N GLY A 465 15.08 -13.27 5.55
CA GLY A 465 14.13 -12.54 6.35
C GLY A 465 13.68 -13.31 7.57
N ASP A 466 12.92 -12.63 8.43
CA ASP A 466 12.42 -13.20 9.68
C ASP A 466 10.94 -12.86 9.87
N CYS A 467 10.15 -13.89 10.17
CA CYS A 467 8.73 -13.78 10.52
C CYS A 467 8.44 -13.93 12.01
N SER A 468 9.46 -13.97 12.87
CA SER A 468 9.30 -13.93 14.34
C SER A 468 8.85 -12.55 14.84
N SER A 469 9.00 -11.52 13.99
CA SER A 469 8.65 -10.12 14.23
C SER A 469 8.00 -9.50 12.98
N PRO A 470 7.04 -8.57 13.10
CA PRO A 470 6.48 -7.90 11.93
C PRO A 470 7.45 -6.91 11.27
N VAL A 471 8.52 -6.51 11.97
CA VAL A 471 9.36 -5.34 11.61
C VAL A 471 9.85 -5.36 10.17
N MET A 472 10.39 -6.48 9.69
CA MET A 472 10.93 -6.54 8.32
C MET A 472 9.83 -6.36 7.26
N TYR A 473 8.66 -6.96 7.48
CA TYR A 473 7.50 -6.74 6.63
C TYR A 473 7.09 -5.26 6.63
N GLU A 474 7.12 -4.61 7.79
CA GLU A 474 6.80 -3.17 7.88
C GLU A 474 7.85 -2.27 7.24
N MET A 475 9.13 -2.66 7.27
CA MET A 475 10.18 -1.97 6.52
C MET A 475 9.95 -2.06 5.02
N ILE A 476 9.54 -3.24 4.51
CA ILE A 476 9.19 -3.43 3.10
C ILE A 476 8.04 -2.49 2.73
N LEU A 477 6.99 -2.40 3.56
CA LEU A 477 5.90 -1.46 3.31
C LEU A 477 6.33 0.01 3.42
N ALA A 478 7.16 0.36 4.40
CA ALA A 478 7.68 1.72 4.58
C ALA A 478 8.55 2.19 3.41
N LYS A 479 9.22 1.25 2.74
CA LYS A 479 9.99 1.50 1.52
C LYS A 479 9.11 1.80 0.30
N GLY A 480 7.82 1.45 0.34
CA GLY A 480 6.83 1.84 -0.67
C GLY A 480 6.09 0.68 -1.33
N TRP A 481 6.38 -0.57 -0.95
CA TRP A 481 5.68 -1.73 -1.46
C TRP A 481 4.23 -1.77 -0.99
N SER A 482 3.30 -2.07 -1.90
CA SER A 482 1.88 -2.12 -1.54
C SER A 482 1.55 -3.38 -0.73
N PRO A 483 0.83 -3.30 0.41
CA PRO A 483 0.56 -4.46 1.27
C PRO A 483 -0.13 -5.62 0.56
N GLU A 484 -1.00 -5.34 -0.42
CA GLU A 484 -1.68 -6.38 -1.20
C GLU A 484 -0.77 -7.16 -2.16
N LYS A 485 0.40 -6.60 -2.47
CA LYS A 485 1.37 -7.16 -3.40
C LYS A 485 2.50 -7.89 -2.68
N VAL A 486 2.58 -7.81 -1.36
CA VAL A 486 3.57 -8.54 -0.57
C VAL A 486 2.87 -9.69 0.15
N VAL A 487 3.11 -10.91 -0.30
CA VAL A 487 2.69 -12.13 0.40
C VAL A 487 3.83 -12.58 1.30
N MET A 488 3.53 -12.84 2.57
CA MET A 488 4.49 -13.30 3.56
C MET A 488 4.78 -14.78 3.36
N GLY A 489 5.97 -15.09 2.87
CA GLY A 489 6.45 -16.45 2.67
C GLY A 489 7.06 -17.08 3.91
N LEU A 490 6.58 -18.28 4.23
CA LEU A 490 6.92 -19.05 5.41
C LEU A 490 7.37 -20.47 5.00
N VAL A 491 8.36 -21.02 5.70
CA VAL A 491 8.58 -22.47 5.69
C VAL A 491 7.53 -23.14 6.59
N THR A 492 6.89 -24.20 6.09
CA THR A 492 5.82 -24.92 6.80
C THR A 492 6.35 -25.96 7.80
N ASN A 493 7.59 -26.39 7.59
CA ASN A 493 8.32 -27.36 8.39
C ASN A 493 9.81 -26.95 8.39
N PRO A 494 10.53 -27.00 9.53
CA PRO A 494 11.96 -26.72 9.59
C PRO A 494 12.83 -27.63 8.70
N GLU A 495 12.33 -28.80 8.30
CA GLU A 495 12.98 -29.68 7.30
C GLU A 495 13.08 -29.04 5.91
N ASN A 496 12.22 -28.07 5.58
CA ASN A 496 12.16 -27.44 4.26
C ASN A 496 13.08 -26.22 4.12
N GLY A 497 13.74 -25.80 5.20
CA GLY A 497 14.62 -24.63 5.22
C GLY A 497 14.75 -23.99 6.60
N GLY A 498 15.84 -23.24 6.80
CA GLY A 498 16.06 -22.47 8.02
C GLY A 498 15.07 -21.30 8.17
N GLY A 499 14.85 -20.83 9.39
CA GLY A 499 13.95 -19.69 9.65
C GLY A 499 12.48 -20.07 9.93
N TRP A 500 12.20 -21.33 10.27
CA TRP A 500 10.87 -21.73 10.74
C TRP A 500 10.52 -21.02 12.05
N VAL A 501 9.29 -20.49 12.12
CA VAL A 501 8.82 -19.69 13.26
C VAL A 501 7.79 -20.48 14.08
N PRO A 502 7.93 -20.55 15.41
CA PRO A 502 6.92 -21.15 16.28
C PRO A 502 5.54 -20.50 16.13
N TRP A 503 4.49 -21.32 16.20
CA TRP A 503 3.13 -20.94 15.83
C TRP A 503 2.53 -19.83 16.70
N GLU A 504 2.89 -19.78 17.99
CA GLU A 504 2.45 -18.72 18.89
C GLU A 504 3.00 -17.35 18.46
N MET A 505 4.29 -17.31 18.11
CA MET A 505 4.95 -16.09 17.63
C MET A 505 4.39 -15.67 16.28
N LEU A 506 4.32 -16.62 15.34
CA LEU A 506 3.76 -16.39 14.01
C LEU A 506 2.31 -15.91 14.11
N GLY A 507 1.50 -16.50 15.00
CA GLY A 507 0.11 -16.09 15.23
C GLY A 507 0.01 -14.63 15.68
N ALA A 508 0.86 -14.19 16.60
CA ALA A 508 0.92 -12.79 17.03
C ALA A 508 1.30 -11.83 15.90
N VAL A 509 2.27 -12.21 15.06
CA VAL A 509 2.68 -11.44 13.87
C VAL A 509 1.54 -11.34 12.87
N LEU A 510 0.92 -12.46 12.49
CA LEU A 510 -0.19 -12.49 11.53
C LEU A 510 -1.39 -11.67 12.02
N LEU A 511 -1.77 -11.78 13.29
CA LEU A 511 -2.85 -10.97 13.87
C LEU A 511 -2.49 -9.47 13.87
N THR A 512 -1.23 -9.12 14.15
CA THR A 512 -0.75 -7.74 14.10
C THR A 512 -0.82 -7.18 12.67
N LEU A 513 -0.29 -7.90 11.69
CA LEU A 513 -0.27 -7.46 10.30
C LEU A 513 -1.68 -7.39 9.70
N ARG A 514 -2.52 -8.40 9.93
CA ARG A 514 -3.93 -8.41 9.53
C ARG A 514 -4.71 -7.26 10.18
N GLY A 515 -4.43 -6.96 11.44
CA GLY A 515 -5.08 -5.86 12.18
C GLY A 515 -4.66 -4.47 11.69
N ARG A 516 -3.39 -4.31 11.31
CA ARG A 516 -2.80 -3.02 10.90
C ARG A 516 -3.00 -2.72 9.42
N TYR A 517 -2.94 -3.74 8.57
CA TYR A 517 -2.99 -3.61 7.11
C TYR A 517 -4.23 -4.28 6.55
N ALA A 518 -5.28 -3.49 6.29
CA ALA A 518 -6.57 -3.99 5.80
C ALA A 518 -6.48 -4.74 4.44
N ARG A 519 -5.43 -4.46 3.65
CA ARG A 519 -5.13 -5.14 2.39
C ARG A 519 -3.89 -6.02 2.50
N PHE A 520 -3.63 -6.60 3.66
CA PHE A 520 -2.56 -7.58 3.85
C PHE A 520 -2.60 -8.64 2.74
N GLY A 521 -1.49 -8.79 2.00
CA GLY A 521 -1.42 -9.61 0.79
C GLY A 521 -1.71 -11.08 1.04
N GLY A 522 -1.35 -11.57 2.22
CA GLY A 522 -1.61 -12.91 2.69
C GLY A 522 -0.34 -13.66 3.06
N VAL A 523 -0.45 -14.98 3.11
CA VAL A 523 0.67 -15.89 3.39
C VAL A 523 0.82 -16.92 2.29
N MET A 524 2.07 -17.34 2.05
CA MET A 524 2.37 -18.56 1.31
C MET A 524 3.17 -19.53 2.19
N GLY A 525 2.99 -20.83 1.98
CA GLY A 525 3.72 -21.89 2.67
C GLY A 525 4.58 -22.72 1.72
N TRP A 526 5.88 -22.80 2.04
CA TRP A 526 6.86 -23.72 1.45
C TRP A 526 7.14 -24.92 2.39
N GLU A 527 6.60 -26.11 2.15
CA GLU A 527 5.60 -26.49 1.14
C GLU A 527 4.54 -27.45 1.75
N TYR A 528 3.61 -27.96 0.92
CA TYR A 528 2.43 -28.68 1.39
C TYR A 528 2.74 -29.98 2.15
N PHE A 529 3.44 -30.94 1.53
CA PHE A 529 3.34 -32.37 1.88
C PHE A 529 3.70 -32.76 3.32
N ASN A 530 4.59 -32.03 3.98
CA ASN A 530 5.08 -32.29 5.34
C ASN A 530 4.76 -31.14 6.30
N SER A 531 3.81 -30.29 5.94
CA SER A 531 3.39 -29.14 6.74
C SER A 531 3.03 -29.51 8.18
N LEU A 532 3.62 -28.80 9.15
CA LEU A 532 3.27 -28.93 10.57
C LEU A 532 1.84 -28.43 10.83
N PRO A 533 1.15 -28.87 11.91
CA PRO A 533 1.66 -29.61 13.07
C PRO A 533 1.72 -31.13 12.88
N SER A 534 0.93 -31.70 11.98
CA SER A 534 0.81 -33.16 11.82
C SER A 534 1.70 -33.74 10.73
N GLY A 535 2.55 -32.92 10.11
CA GLY A 535 3.50 -33.36 9.09
C GLY A 535 2.83 -34.09 7.93
N ARG A 536 3.46 -35.18 7.49
CA ARG A 536 3.03 -35.99 6.33
C ARG A 536 1.66 -36.65 6.50
N GLU A 537 1.17 -36.85 7.72
CA GLU A 537 -0.13 -37.50 7.95
C GLU A 537 -1.31 -36.58 7.65
N LYS A 538 -1.21 -35.29 8.00
CA LYS A 538 -2.28 -34.29 7.80
C LYS A 538 -1.70 -32.93 7.40
N PRO A 539 -1.03 -32.84 6.24
CA PRO A 539 -0.37 -31.61 5.80
C PRO A 539 -1.32 -30.41 5.66
N TRP A 540 -2.60 -30.66 5.38
CA TRP A 540 -3.63 -29.63 5.27
C TRP A 540 -3.91 -28.85 6.57
N GLU A 541 -3.46 -29.33 7.74
CA GLU A 541 -3.69 -28.65 9.02
C GLU A 541 -3.00 -27.28 9.09
N TRP A 542 -1.88 -27.10 8.38
CA TRP A 542 -1.25 -25.79 8.21
C TRP A 542 -2.20 -24.79 7.53
N ALA A 543 -2.78 -25.18 6.39
CA ALA A 543 -3.71 -24.33 5.65
C ALA A 543 -4.98 -24.03 6.45
N LYS A 544 -5.45 -24.98 7.25
CA LYS A 544 -6.57 -24.78 8.19
C LYS A 544 -6.23 -23.74 9.26
N TRP A 545 -5.04 -23.81 9.85
CA TRP A 545 -4.62 -22.84 10.85
C TRP A 545 -4.40 -21.45 10.26
N MET A 546 -3.76 -21.35 9.09
CA MET A 546 -3.62 -20.07 8.37
C MET A 546 -4.99 -19.48 8.03
N THR A 547 -5.92 -20.31 7.55
CA THR A 547 -7.31 -19.89 7.31
C THR A 547 -7.95 -19.33 8.58
N LYS A 548 -7.82 -20.02 9.72
CA LYS A 548 -8.32 -19.55 11.00
C LYS A 548 -7.68 -18.22 11.40
N MET A 549 -6.36 -18.09 11.34
CA MET A 549 -5.66 -16.86 11.72
C MET A 549 -6.03 -15.68 10.82
N LEU A 550 -6.31 -15.91 9.55
CA LEU A 550 -6.53 -14.86 8.57
C LEU A 550 -8.00 -14.52 8.31
N ARG A 551 -8.95 -15.42 8.62
CA ARG A 551 -10.38 -15.27 8.27
C ARG A 551 -11.37 -15.32 9.45
N ALA A 552 -10.92 -15.27 10.70
CA ALA A 552 -11.75 -15.46 11.90
C ALA A 552 -12.90 -14.43 12.17
N ASP A 553 -13.36 -13.63 11.22
CA ASP A 553 -14.36 -12.56 11.46
C ASP A 553 -15.71 -12.72 10.71
N HIS A 554 -16.10 -13.93 10.28
CA HIS A 554 -17.44 -14.15 9.71
C HIS A 554 -18.44 -14.92 10.57
N THR A 555 -18.04 -15.47 11.72
CA THR A 555 -18.96 -16.11 12.65
C THR A 555 -18.41 -15.96 14.06
N HIS A 556 -18.80 -14.93 14.80
CA HIS A 556 -19.09 -14.98 16.24
C HIS A 556 -19.42 -13.58 16.74
N HIS A 557 -20.63 -13.44 17.28
CA HIS A 557 -20.96 -12.37 18.23
C HIS A 557 -19.96 -12.42 19.41
N SER A 558 -19.61 -11.25 19.93
CA SER A 558 -18.75 -11.07 21.11
C SER A 558 -19.05 -12.05 22.25
N PRO A 559 -18.02 -12.44 22.99
CA PRO A 559 -18.01 -12.30 24.43
C PRO A 559 -17.16 -11.08 24.81
N GLY A 560 -17.58 -10.39 25.87
CA GLY A 560 -16.99 -9.15 26.37
C GLY A 560 -15.56 -9.27 26.94
N PRO A 561 -15.13 -8.28 27.73
CA PRO A 561 -13.73 -7.93 27.91
C PRO A 561 -12.94 -9.03 28.62
N VAL A 562 -11.82 -9.43 28.03
CA VAL A 562 -10.79 -10.23 28.71
C VAL A 562 -10.10 -9.32 29.73
N GLN A 563 -10.30 -9.66 31.00
CA GLN A 563 -9.62 -9.05 32.15
C GLN A 563 -8.10 -9.21 32.04
N GLY A 564 -7.39 -8.21 32.55
CA GLY A 564 -5.95 -8.05 32.40
C GLY A 564 -5.11 -9.26 32.82
N THR A 565 -4.13 -9.60 31.98
CA THR A 565 -3.07 -10.54 32.29
C THR A 565 -1.88 -9.79 32.90
N ALA A 566 -1.42 -10.31 34.05
CA ALA A 566 -0.27 -9.81 34.80
C ALA A 566 1.06 -10.07 34.06
N PRO A 567 2.17 -9.41 34.46
CA PRO A 567 3.48 -9.59 33.83
C PRO A 567 4.00 -11.03 33.96
N VAL A 568 4.66 -11.51 32.90
CA VAL A 568 5.30 -12.83 32.82
C VAL A 568 6.50 -12.90 33.77
N ASP A 569 6.55 -13.96 34.57
CA ASP A 569 7.64 -14.28 35.50
C ASP A 569 8.88 -14.77 34.74
N THR A 570 9.96 -14.00 34.80
CA THR A 570 11.25 -14.27 34.13
C THR A 570 12.17 -15.23 34.90
N SER A 571 11.67 -15.96 35.89
CA SER A 571 12.48 -16.87 36.71
C SER A 571 12.60 -18.30 36.16
N ASN A 572 12.00 -18.61 35.00
CA ASN A 572 12.06 -19.96 34.41
C ASN A 572 13.49 -20.33 33.92
N PRO A 573 14.11 -21.42 34.43
CA PRO A 573 15.46 -21.84 34.05
C PRO A 573 15.67 -22.08 32.55
N VAL A 574 14.63 -22.53 31.84
CA VAL A 574 14.67 -22.80 30.39
C VAL A 574 14.87 -21.52 29.58
N ALA A 575 14.31 -20.40 30.03
CA ALA A 575 14.47 -19.10 29.38
C ALA A 575 15.88 -18.50 29.56
N LYS A 576 16.61 -18.91 30.60
CA LYS A 576 18.02 -18.51 30.81
C LYS A 576 19.00 -19.28 29.92
N GLU A 577 18.68 -20.53 29.59
CA GLU A 577 19.53 -21.39 28.76
C GLU A 577 19.41 -21.02 27.27
N VAL A 578 18.19 -20.73 26.81
CA VAL A 578 17.91 -20.24 25.45
C VAL A 578 18.50 -18.84 25.21
N LYS A 579 18.45 -17.95 26.20
CA LYS A 579 19.05 -16.61 26.10
C LYS A 579 20.58 -16.65 26.08
N LYS A 580 21.22 -17.67 26.67
CA LYS A 580 22.67 -17.82 26.65
C LYS A 580 23.18 -18.32 25.29
N HIS A 581 22.43 -19.21 24.62
CA HIS A 581 22.80 -19.69 23.28
C HIS A 581 22.61 -18.63 22.18
N LEU A 582 21.63 -17.73 22.33
CA LEU A 582 21.32 -16.70 21.31
C LEU A 582 22.25 -15.47 21.36
N VAL A 583 22.98 -15.25 22.45
CA VAL A 583 23.86 -14.07 22.61
C VAL A 583 25.27 -14.34 22.08
N ASP A 584 25.69 -15.60 21.98
CA ASP A 584 27.03 -15.96 21.47
C ASP A 584 27.11 -16.00 19.92
N GLU A 585 25.98 -15.95 19.19
CA GLU A 585 25.97 -15.97 17.71
C GLU A 585 25.61 -14.64 17.03
N VAL A 586 25.33 -13.57 17.79
CA VAL A 586 24.94 -12.28 17.20
C VAL A 586 25.87 -11.16 17.68
N ASP A 587 27.13 -11.27 17.29
CA ASP A 587 28.05 -10.12 17.21
C ASP A 587 28.22 -9.74 15.71
N PRO A 588 27.65 -8.61 15.26
CA PRO A 588 27.76 -8.16 13.88
C PRO A 588 29.18 -7.74 13.44
N ASP A 589 30.18 -7.75 14.34
CA ASP A 589 31.59 -7.44 14.03
C ASP A 589 32.54 -8.65 14.10
N GLY A 590 32.02 -9.89 14.08
CA GLY A 590 32.82 -11.12 14.10
C GLY A 590 33.52 -11.45 12.76
N PRO A 591 34.70 -12.10 12.77
CA PRO A 591 35.56 -12.31 11.58
C PRO A 591 35.03 -13.27 10.49
N ASN A 592 33.77 -13.73 10.57
CA ASN A 592 33.15 -14.67 9.63
C ASN A 592 32.06 -14.05 8.74
N SER A 593 32.18 -12.77 8.41
CA SER A 593 31.40 -12.11 7.34
C SER A 593 31.78 -12.65 5.95
N LYS A 594 31.36 -13.88 5.62
CA LYS A 594 31.37 -14.39 4.25
C LYS A 594 30.09 -15.18 3.97
N ASP A 595 29.31 -14.65 3.04
CA ASP A 595 28.21 -15.23 2.26
C ASP A 595 27.19 -16.08 3.03
N ALA A 596 25.99 -15.51 3.21
CA ALA A 596 24.83 -16.26 3.70
C ALA A 596 24.53 -17.44 2.74
N PRO A 597 24.31 -18.66 3.25
CA PRO A 597 24.13 -19.83 2.42
C PRO A 597 22.81 -19.78 1.65
N LEU A 598 22.84 -20.23 0.39
CA LEU A 598 21.64 -20.62 -0.35
C LEU A 598 20.86 -21.67 0.48
N PRO A 599 19.52 -21.73 0.40
CA PRO A 599 18.79 -22.92 0.84
C PRO A 599 19.47 -24.14 0.24
N ALA A 600 19.84 -25.13 1.06
CA ALA A 600 20.42 -26.35 0.54
C ALA A 600 19.44 -26.99 -0.45
N SER A 601 19.94 -27.55 -1.56
CA SER A 601 19.19 -28.53 -2.32
C SER A 601 18.72 -29.61 -1.35
N PHE A 602 17.42 -29.74 -1.15
CA PHE A 602 16.87 -30.87 -0.42
C PHE A 602 16.52 -31.95 -1.44
N ASP A 603 16.86 -33.20 -1.12
CA ASP A 603 16.46 -34.34 -1.95
C ASP A 603 14.93 -34.44 -1.92
N TYR A 604 14.28 -34.08 -3.02
CA TYR A 604 12.96 -34.59 -3.34
C TYR A 604 13.14 -36.06 -3.74
N TYR A 605 12.34 -36.95 -3.18
CA TYR A 605 12.44 -38.37 -3.48
C TYR A 605 11.89 -38.64 -4.89
N SER A 606 12.77 -38.55 -5.90
CA SER A 606 12.63 -39.32 -7.13
C SER A 606 13.39 -40.62 -6.95
N ASP A 607 12.72 -41.74 -7.19
CA ASP A 607 13.30 -43.07 -7.07
C ASP A 607 14.44 -43.25 -8.09
N THR A 608 15.67 -42.88 -7.75
CA THR A 608 16.85 -43.51 -8.34
C THR A 608 17.20 -44.73 -7.51
N ASN A 609 16.53 -45.84 -7.81
CA ASN A 609 17.14 -47.17 -7.77
C ASN A 609 16.16 -48.19 -8.35
N TRP A 610 16.11 -48.25 -9.68
CA TRP A 610 15.90 -49.51 -10.37
C TRP A 610 17.05 -49.67 -11.37
N ASP A 611 17.93 -50.60 -10.98
CA ASP A 611 18.83 -51.41 -11.81
C ASP A 611 19.98 -50.71 -12.54
N ASP A 612 21.16 -50.78 -11.92
CA ASP A 612 22.40 -51.19 -12.60
C ASP A 612 23.33 -51.82 -11.54
N ASP A 613 23.27 -53.16 -11.42
CA ASP A 613 24.43 -54.08 -11.37
C ASP A 613 24.03 -55.50 -10.91
N ASP A 614 24.21 -56.46 -11.83
CA ASP A 614 24.21 -57.95 -11.76
C ASP A 614 22.91 -58.76 -11.53
#